data_AF-A0A947C6F9-F1
#
_entry.id   AF-A0A947C6F9-F1
#
_cell.length_a   1.000
_cell.length_b   1.000
_cell.length_c   1.000
_cell.angle_alpha   90.00
_cell.angle_beta   90.00
_cell.angle_gamma   90.00
#
_symmetry.space_group_name_H-M   'P 1'
#
loop_
_entity.id
_entity.type
_entity.pdbx_description
1 polymer ?
#
loop_
_entity_poly.entity_id
_entity_poly.type
_entity_poly.pdbx_seq_one_letter_code
_entity_poly.pdbx_strand_id
1 'polypeptide(L)'
;MERVIPLSRRKGDIVVLVYFWINILFITYIVDVEQIVLPDISGDWEYPLWPPAFFVDIIHWYGNNFDPVLIARPVWWRMTIWIDSLFFGPFYVFAIYAWTKGKNWIRIPSIIWASVMM
;
A
#
# COMPACT_ATOMS: atom_id res chain seq x y z
N MET A 1 -1.70 -3.11 -34.21
CA MET A 1 -2.15 -2.71 -32.86
C MET A 1 -2.74 -3.94 -32.20
N GLU A 2 -2.22 -4.39 -31.06
CA GLU A 2 -2.84 -5.49 -30.32
C GLU A 2 -4.27 -5.11 -29.92
N ARG A 3 -5.21 -6.03 -30.11
CA ARG A 3 -6.61 -5.82 -29.76
C ARG A 3 -6.74 -5.89 -28.23
N VAL A 4 -6.97 -4.75 -27.59
CA VAL A 4 -7.18 -4.68 -26.15
C VAL A 4 -8.53 -5.33 -25.80
N ILE A 5 -8.49 -6.38 -24.98
CA ILE A 5 -9.69 -7.06 -24.50
C ILE A 5 -10.36 -6.17 -23.43
N PRO A 6 -11.68 -5.93 -23.48
CA PRO A 6 -12.36 -5.14 -22.46
C PRO A 6 -12.23 -5.77 -21.08
N LEU A 7 -12.15 -4.93 -20.03
CA LEU A 7 -11.93 -5.38 -18.65
C LEU A 7 -13.02 -6.34 -18.17
N SER A 8 -14.27 -6.18 -18.64
CA SER A 8 -15.40 -7.06 -18.33
C SER A 8 -15.19 -8.53 -18.74
N ARG A 9 -14.29 -8.79 -19.69
CA ARG A 9 -13.91 -10.15 -20.13
C ARG A 9 -12.64 -10.66 -19.46
N ARG A 10 -11.95 -9.83 -18.68
CA ARG A 10 -10.69 -10.14 -17.99
C ARG A 10 -10.94 -10.21 -16.48
N LYS A 11 -11.71 -11.22 -16.04
CA LYS A 11 -12.12 -11.35 -14.63
C LYS A 11 -10.92 -11.47 -13.66
N GLY A 12 -9.82 -12.09 -14.10
CA GLY A 12 -8.59 -12.18 -13.30
C GLY A 12 -7.96 -10.81 -13.03
N ASP A 13 -7.90 -9.95 -14.05
CA ASP A 13 -7.37 -8.59 -13.94
C ASP A 13 -8.17 -7.75 -12.92
N ILE A 14 -9.46 -8.03 -12.73
CA ILE A 14 -10.28 -7.33 -11.74
C ILE A 14 -9.77 -7.64 -10.32
N VAL A 15 -9.44 -8.89 -10.02
CA VAL A 15 -8.90 -9.28 -8.70
C VAL A 15 -7.57 -8.58 -8.44
N VAL A 16 -6.70 -8.55 -9.45
CA VAL A 16 -5.40 -7.87 -9.39
C VAL A 16 -5.58 -6.35 -9.18
N LEU A 17 -6.53 -5.74 -9.89
CA LEU A 17 -6.86 -4.32 -9.72
C LEU A 17 -7.40 -4.01 -8.32
N VAL A 18 -8.32 -4.83 -7.80
CA VAL A 18 -8.84 -4.67 -6.44
C VAL A 18 -7.69 -4.76 -5.42
N TYR A 19 -6.79 -5.73 -5.60
CA TYR A 19 -5.61 -5.85 -4.76
C TYR A 19 -4.75 -4.57 -4.79
N PHE A 20 -4.43 -4.03 -5.97
CA PHE A 20 -3.64 -2.79 -6.05
C PHE A 20 -4.36 -1.58 -5.46
N TRP A 21 -5.68 -1.48 -5.64
CA TRP A 21 -6.48 -0.41 -5.03
C TRP A 21 -6.48 -0.49 -3.51
N ILE A 22 -6.63 -1.68 -2.93
CA ILE A 22 -6.54 -1.87 -1.48
C ILE A 22 -5.15 -1.50 -0.98
N ASN A 23 -4.09 -1.95 -1.66
CA ASN A 23 -2.73 -1.65 -1.24
C ASN A 23 -2.44 -0.16 -1.26
N ILE A 24 -2.75 0.54 -2.36
CA ILE A 24 -2.47 1.97 -2.41
C ILE A 24 -3.36 2.77 -1.45
N LEU A 25 -4.67 2.53 -1.39
CA LEU A 25 -5.58 3.38 -0.62
C LEU A 25 -5.57 3.10 0.88
N PHE A 26 -5.31 1.85 1.27
CA PHE A 26 -5.43 1.44 2.67
C PHE A 26 -4.09 1.02 3.28
N ILE A 27 -3.30 0.19 2.62
CA ILE A 27 -2.04 -0.29 3.20
C ILE A 27 -0.99 0.83 3.16
N THR A 28 -0.54 1.20 1.96
CA THR A 28 0.59 2.11 1.77
C THR A 28 0.28 3.52 2.28
N TYR A 29 -0.81 4.16 1.80
CA TYR A 29 -1.04 5.57 2.15
C TYR A 29 -1.82 5.79 3.44
N ILE A 30 -2.45 4.78 4.06
CA ILE A 30 -3.07 4.94 5.38
C ILE A 30 -2.21 4.29 6.46
N VAL A 31 -1.98 2.98 6.41
CA VAL A 31 -1.24 2.28 7.45
C VAL A 31 0.23 2.69 7.46
N ASP A 32 0.94 2.63 6.34
CA ASP A 32 2.39 2.87 6.36
C ASP A 32 2.73 4.36 6.58
N VAL A 33 1.97 5.27 5.95
CA VAL A 33 2.19 6.72 6.13
C VAL A 33 1.96 7.16 7.57
N GLU A 34 0.98 6.58 8.28
CA GLU A 34 0.76 6.85 9.70
C GLU A 34 2.03 6.63 10.53
N GLN A 35 2.74 5.54 10.25
CA GLN A 35 3.97 5.15 10.93
C GLN A 35 5.14 6.10 10.64
N ILE A 36 5.08 6.86 9.54
CA ILE A 36 6.06 7.91 9.19
C ILE A 36 5.69 9.24 9.84
N VAL A 37 4.41 9.61 9.80
CA VAL A 37 3.96 10.96 10.20
C VAL A 37 3.88 11.10 11.71
N LEU A 38 3.57 10.03 12.44
CA LEU A 38 3.51 10.06 13.90
C LEU A 38 4.91 9.84 14.50
N PRO A 39 5.46 10.83 15.23
CA PRO A 39 6.88 10.84 15.58
C PRO A 39 7.21 10.00 16.82
N ASP A 40 6.24 9.63 17.66
CA ASP A 40 6.50 9.06 18.97
C ASP A 40 5.55 7.93 19.38
N ILE A 41 6.11 6.97 20.11
CA ILE A 41 5.52 5.78 20.70
C ILE A 41 4.97 6.12 22.11
N SER A 42 5.43 7.22 22.71
CA SER A 42 5.15 7.62 24.10
C SER A 42 3.69 7.99 24.39
N GLY A 43 2.87 8.26 23.35
CA GLY A 43 1.47 8.65 23.48
C GLY A 43 1.22 10.16 23.59
N ASP A 44 2.26 10.99 23.67
CA ASP A 44 2.14 12.45 23.64
C ASP A 44 2.20 12.98 22.20
N TRP A 45 1.20 12.62 21.39
CA TRP A 45 1.11 13.04 19.99
C TRP A 45 -0.27 13.63 19.66
N GLU A 46 -0.28 14.55 18.70
CA GLU A 46 -1.50 15.08 18.11
C GLU A 46 -1.84 14.30 16.83
N TYR A 47 -3.13 14.20 16.52
CA TYR A 47 -3.57 13.52 15.30
C TYR A 47 -3.00 14.24 14.06
N PRO A 48 -2.37 13.49 13.13
CA PRO A 48 -1.87 14.08 11.90
C PRO A 48 -3.02 14.51 10.98
N LEU A 49 -2.69 15.34 9.98
CA LEU A 49 -3.64 15.65 8.89
C LEU A 49 -4.07 14.39 8.14
N TRP A 50 -3.16 13.43 8.02
CA TRP A 50 -3.40 12.15 7.36
C TRP A 50 -2.55 11.03 7.99
N PRO A 51 -3.11 9.81 8.19
CA PRO A 51 -4.50 9.45 7.92
C PRO A 51 -5.49 10.05 8.96
N PRO A 52 -6.80 10.05 8.66
CA PRO A 52 -7.81 10.53 9.60
C PRO A 52 -7.71 9.86 10.99
N ALA A 53 -8.05 10.59 12.04
CA ALA A 53 -7.94 10.14 13.45
C ALA A 53 -8.52 8.73 13.70
N PHE A 54 -9.68 8.43 13.12
CA PHE A 54 -10.30 7.12 13.19
C PHE A 54 -9.38 5.97 12.75
N PHE A 55 -8.62 6.15 11.66
CA PHE A 55 -7.68 5.13 11.21
C PHE A 55 -6.47 5.03 12.13
N VAL A 56 -5.98 6.15 12.64
CA VAL A 56 -4.90 6.18 13.63
C VAL A 56 -5.31 5.36 14.86
N ASP A 57 -6.52 5.56 15.38
CA ASP A 57 -7.04 4.83 16.54
C ASP A 57 -7.14 3.32 16.27
N ILE A 58 -7.62 2.92 15.10
CA ILE A 58 -7.71 1.51 14.71
C ILE A 58 -6.31 0.88 14.59
N ILE A 59 -5.36 1.57 13.97
CA ILE A 59 -3.97 1.10 13.82
C ILE A 59 -3.33 0.91 15.20
N HIS A 60 -3.51 1.89 16.09
CA HIS A 60 -2.98 1.80 17.46
C HIS A 60 -3.67 0.70 18.27
N TRP A 61 -5.00 0.55 18.14
CA TRP A 61 -5.72 -0.55 18.77
C TRP A 61 -5.17 -1.90 18.28
N TYR A 62 -5.02 -2.08 16.97
CA TYR A 62 -4.50 -3.32 16.42
C TYR A 62 -3.06 -3.59 16.89
N GLY A 63 -2.17 -2.59 16.79
CA GLY A 63 -0.78 -2.75 17.17
C GLY A 63 -0.59 -3.02 18.67
N ASN A 64 -1.39 -2.39 19.54
CA ASN A 64 -1.31 -2.64 20.98
C ASN A 64 -1.86 -4.03 21.38
N ASN A 65 -2.77 -4.61 20.60
CA ASN A 65 -3.41 -5.90 20.93
C ASN A 65 -2.78 -7.11 20.22
N PHE A 66 -2.31 -6.94 18.98
CA PHE A 66 -1.91 -8.04 18.11
C PHE A 66 -0.52 -7.90 17.50
N ASP A 67 -0.07 -6.67 17.21
CA ASP A 67 1.23 -6.42 16.57
C ASP A 67 2.03 -5.32 17.29
N PRO A 68 2.71 -5.65 18.41
CA PRO A 68 3.48 -4.67 19.15
C PRO A 68 4.66 -4.09 18.35
N VAL A 69 5.15 -4.80 17.33
CA VAL A 69 6.27 -4.32 16.49
C VAL A 69 5.84 -3.12 15.65
N LEU A 70 4.58 -3.12 15.19
CA LEU A 70 3.98 -1.97 14.50
C LEU A 70 4.08 -0.72 15.35
N ILE A 71 3.74 -0.78 16.65
CA ILE A 71 3.81 0.39 17.54
C ILE A 71 5.25 0.71 17.95
N ALA A 72 6.11 -0.31 18.10
CA ALA A 72 7.51 -0.12 18.46
C ALA A 72 8.35 0.59 17.37
N ARG A 73 7.90 0.58 16.11
CA ARG A 73 8.51 1.29 14.97
C ARG A 73 10.04 1.20 14.91
N PRO A 74 10.65 0.00 15.02
CA PRO A 74 12.09 -0.13 14.94
C PRO A 74 12.61 0.40 13.59
N VAL A 75 13.88 0.83 13.54
CA VAL A 75 14.44 1.51 12.36
C VAL A 75 14.25 0.68 11.09
N TRP A 76 14.50 -0.62 11.14
CA TRP A 76 14.35 -1.50 9.97
C TRP A 76 12.90 -1.55 9.46
N TRP A 77 11.90 -1.51 10.33
CA TRP A 77 10.47 -1.50 9.97
C TRP A 77 10.09 -0.19 9.29
N ARG A 78 10.57 0.94 9.82
CA ARG A 78 10.38 2.23 9.17
C ARG A 78 11.05 2.28 7.79
N MET A 79 12.21 1.63 7.61
CA MET A 79 12.85 1.55 6.31
C MET A 79 12.02 0.77 5.28
N THR A 80 11.36 -0.32 5.67
CA THR A 80 10.49 -1.07 4.76
C THR A 80 9.26 -0.24 4.36
N ILE A 81 8.69 0.50 5.30
CA ILE A 81 7.60 1.47 5.06
C ILE A 81 8.01 2.56 4.06
N TRP A 82 9.22 3.10 4.18
CA TRP A 82 9.75 4.07 3.21
C TRP A 82 9.90 3.47 1.82
N ILE A 83 10.35 2.21 1.72
CA ILE A 83 10.44 1.51 0.44
C ILE A 83 9.06 1.32 -0.18
N ASP A 84 8.07 0.89 0.61
CA ASP A 84 6.69 0.71 0.15
C ASP A 84 6.13 2.05 -0.36
N SER A 85 6.19 3.09 0.46
CA SER A 85 5.64 4.42 0.14
C SER A 85 6.30 5.07 -1.10
N LEU A 86 7.62 4.92 -1.27
CA LEU A 86 8.36 5.59 -2.34
C LEU A 86 8.45 4.77 -3.64
N PHE A 87 8.45 3.44 -3.58
CA PHE A 87 8.60 2.59 -4.75
C PHE A 87 7.29 1.87 -5.11
N PHE A 88 6.65 1.21 -4.15
CA PHE A 88 5.43 0.45 -4.41
C PHE A 88 4.20 1.35 -4.57
N GLY A 89 4.07 2.42 -3.79
CA GLY A 89 3.03 3.44 -3.97
C GLY A 89 2.92 3.93 -5.41
N PRO A 90 3.99 4.51 -5.99
CA PRO A 90 3.98 4.92 -7.40
C PRO A 90 3.76 3.76 -8.37
N PHE A 91 4.35 2.59 -8.10
CA PHE A 91 4.13 1.39 -8.90
C PHE A 91 2.65 1.00 -8.96
N TYR A 92 1.91 1.04 -7.85
CA TYR A 92 0.48 0.74 -7.81
C TYR A 92 -0.31 1.68 -8.71
N VAL A 93 0.02 2.98 -8.74
CA VAL A 93 -0.62 3.94 -9.67
C VAL A 93 -0.38 3.53 -11.12
N PHE A 94 0.86 3.23 -11.50
CA PHE A 94 1.20 2.79 -12.85
C PHE A 94 0.54 1.45 -13.21
N ALA A 95 0.49 0.52 -12.26
CA ALA A 95 -0.13 -0.78 -12.42
C ALA A 95 -1.64 -0.63 -12.64
N ILE A 96 -2.35 0.10 -11.78
CA ILE A 96 -3.79 0.35 -11.91
C ILE A 96 -4.10 0.93 -13.28
N TYR A 97 -3.36 1.95 -13.71
CA TYR A 97 -3.52 2.56 -15.04
C TYR A 97 -3.32 1.53 -16.16
N ALA A 98 -2.21 0.81 -16.15
CA ALA A 98 -1.83 -0.08 -17.23
C ALA A 98 -2.73 -1.33 -17.32
N TRP A 99 -3.09 -1.94 -16.19
CA TRP A 99 -4.04 -3.06 -16.14
C TRP A 99 -5.44 -2.64 -16.60
N THR A 100 -5.91 -1.47 -16.16
CA THR A 100 -7.20 -0.90 -16.62
C THR A 100 -7.21 -0.71 -18.14
N LYS A 101 -6.13 -0.16 -18.70
CA LYS A 101 -5.99 0.07 -20.15
C LYS A 101 -5.53 -1.18 -20.94
N GLY A 102 -5.31 -2.32 -20.28
CA GLY A 102 -4.83 -3.56 -20.92
C GLY A 102 -3.49 -3.42 -21.63
N LYS A 103 -2.55 -2.68 -21.02
CA LYS A 103 -1.23 -2.43 -21.57
C LYS A 103 -0.26 -3.56 -21.18
N ASN A 104 0.23 -4.31 -22.17
CA ASN A 104 1.07 -5.49 -21.92
C ASN A 104 2.43 -5.21 -21.28
N TRP A 105 2.97 -3.99 -21.38
CA TRP A 105 4.26 -3.63 -20.80
C TRP A 105 4.31 -3.77 -19.27
N ILE A 106 3.16 -3.70 -18.57
CA ILE A 106 3.09 -3.79 -17.11
C ILE A 106 3.34 -5.20 -16.58
N ARG A 107 3.29 -6.21 -17.45
CA ARG A 107 3.40 -7.62 -17.05
C ARG A 107 4.72 -7.93 -16.35
N ILE A 108 5.85 -7.56 -16.95
CA ILE A 108 7.18 -7.82 -16.36
C ILE A 108 7.37 -7.03 -15.06
N PRO A 109 7.09 -5.71 -14.98
CA PRO A 109 7.09 -4.98 -13.72
C PRO A 109 6.21 -5.61 -12.63
N SER A 110 5.01 -6.09 -12.98
CA SER A 110 4.11 -6.74 -12.02
C SER A 110 4.65 -8.07 -11.50
N ILE A 111 5.35 -8.84 -12.34
CA ILE A 111 6.01 -10.08 -11.92
C ILE A 111 7.18 -9.76 -10.98
N ILE A 112 8.01 -8.77 -11.31
CA ILE A 112 9.12 -8.33 -10.46
C ILE A 112 8.58 -7.89 -9.09
N TRP A 113 7.56 -7.02 -9.08
CA TRP A 113 6.92 -6.58 -7.85
C TRP A 113 6.37 -7.76 -7.04
N ALA A 114 5.67 -8.71 -7.67
CA ALA A 114 5.13 -9.88 -7.00
C ALA A 114 6.23 -10.77 -6.40
N SER A 115 7.39 -10.88 -7.07
CA SER A 115 8.54 -11.62 -6.56
C SER A 115 9.19 -10.95 -5.35
N VAL A 116 9.15 -9.62 -5.24
CA VAL A 116 9.70 -8.90 -4.08
C VAL A 116 8.77 -9.03 -2.86
N MET A 117 7.47 -9.25 -3.09
CA MET A 117 6.48 -9.41 -2.03
C MET A 117 6.39 -10.84 -1.44
N MET A 118 7.06 -11.82 -2.04
CA MET A 118 7.14 -13.21 -1.56
C MET A 118 8.40 -13.43 -0.71
#